data_AF-A0A946YW80-F1
#
_entry.id   AF-A0A946YW80-F1
#
_cell.length_a   1.000
_cell.length_b   1.000
_cell.length_c   1.000
_cell.angle_alpha   90.00
_cell.angle_beta   90.00
_cell.angle_gamma   90.00
#
_symmetry.space_group_name_H-M   'P 1'
#
loop_
_entity.id
_entity.type
_entity.pdbx_description
1 polymer ?
#
loop_
_entity_poly.entity_id
_entity_poly.type
_entity_poly.pdbx_seq_one_letter_code
_entity_poly.pdbx_strand_id
1 'polypeptide(L)'
;MSVSKKLAGKRIAVTGGTGFLGTALVERLMRCVPDSELVLLVRPGKRSSPSDRARREIFRNDVFHRWMAELGDGDRKAGAAP
;
A
#
# COMPACT_ATOMS: atom_id res chain seq x y z
N MET A 1 2.42 24.78 -7.46
CA MET A 1 3.19 23.56 -7.14
C MET A 1 2.20 22.45 -6.78
N SER A 2 2.29 21.25 -7.38
CA SER A 2 1.34 20.16 -7.10
C SER A 2 1.60 19.49 -5.74
N VAL A 3 0.58 18.83 -5.18
CA VAL A 3 0.70 18.05 -3.94
C VAL A 3 1.77 16.97 -4.07
N SER A 4 1.79 16.23 -5.18
CA SER A 4 2.79 15.19 -5.45
C SER A 4 4.23 15.71 -5.37
N LYS A 5 4.53 16.87 -5.98
CA LYS A 5 5.85 17.50 -5.91
C LYS A 5 6.25 17.90 -4.50
N LYS A 6 5.29 18.27 -3.65
CA LYS A 6 5.55 18.58 -2.23
C LYS A 6 5.79 17.34 -1.38
N LEU A 7 5.36 16.16 -1.83
CA LEU A 7 5.48 14.90 -1.10
C LEU A 7 6.61 13.99 -1.58
N ALA A 8 7.18 14.26 -2.76
CA ALA A 8 8.32 13.51 -3.28
C ALA A 8 9.50 13.48 -2.28
N GLY A 9 10.12 12.31 -2.11
CA GLY A 9 11.22 12.09 -1.17
C GLY A 9 10.84 12.13 0.30
N LYS A 10 9.56 12.30 0.66
CA LYS A 10 9.12 12.33 2.05
C LYS A 10 8.78 10.92 2.56
N ARG A 11 9.00 10.74 3.86
CA ARG A 11 8.48 9.62 4.63
C ARG A 11 7.10 9.98 5.19
N ILE A 12 6.07 9.21 4.84
CA ILE A 12 4.67 9.51 5.13
C ILE A 12 4.10 8.38 5.99
N ALA A 13 3.73 8.71 7.23
CA ALA A 13 3.01 7.79 8.09
C ALA A 13 1.51 7.82 7.76
N VAL A 14 0.92 6.65 7.50
CA VAL A 14 -0.51 6.48 7.23
C VAL A 14 -1.12 5.61 8.31
N THR A 15 -2.13 6.17 8.99
CA THR A 15 -2.99 5.43 9.92
C THR A 15 -4.32 5.12 9.23
N GLY A 16 -5.03 4.08 9.71
CA GLY A 16 -6.29 3.67 9.08
C GLY A 16 -6.12 3.14 7.64
N GLY A 17 -4.90 2.76 7.25
CA GLY A 17 -4.58 2.32 5.89
C GLY A 17 -5.34 1.07 5.41
N THR A 18 -5.88 0.26 6.33
CA THR A 18 -6.73 -0.89 6.02
C THR A 18 -8.22 -0.54 5.88
N GLY A 19 -8.59 0.73 6.08
CA GLY A 19 -9.96 1.20 5.89
C GLY A 19 -10.27 1.48 4.41
N PHE A 20 -11.54 1.74 4.10
CA PHE A 20 -12.01 2.01 2.74
C PHE A 20 -11.21 3.12 2.03
N LEU A 21 -11.22 4.34 2.56
CA LEU A 21 -10.48 5.46 1.98
C LEU A 21 -8.96 5.29 2.16
N GLY A 22 -8.52 4.75 3.30
CA GLY A 22 -7.10 4.55 3.58
C GLY A 22 -6.42 3.68 2.54
N THR A 23 -7.09 2.60 2.12
CA THR A 23 -6.55 1.67 1.10
C THR A 23 -6.37 2.38 -0.25
N ALA A 24 -7.38 3.14 -0.69
CA ALA A 24 -7.29 3.93 -1.93
C ALA A 24 -6.25 5.05 -1.85
N LEU A 25 -6.08 5.66 -0.68
CA LEU A 25 -5.04 6.67 -0.46
C LEU A 25 -3.63 6.06 -0.59
N VAL A 26 -3.40 4.87 -0.04
CA VAL A 26 -2.12 4.16 -0.17
C VAL A 26 -1.81 3.87 -1.64
N GLU A 27 -2.75 3.31 -2.41
CA GLU A 27 -2.57 3.10 -3.87
C GLU A 27 -2.21 4.41 -4.57
N ARG A 28 -2.98 5.47 -4.28
CA ARG A 28 -2.82 6.76 -4.93
C ARG A 28 -1.46 7.38 -4.64
N LEU A 29 -0.96 7.26 -3.42
CA LEU A 29 0.37 7.75 -3.03
C LEU A 29 1.47 6.93 -3.71
N MET A 30 1.36 5.60 -3.71
CA MET A 30 2.34 4.72 -4.38
C MET A 30 2.43 5.01 -5.89
N ARG A 31 1.30 5.27 -6.55
CA ARG A 31 1.27 5.55 -7.99
C ARG A 31 1.65 6.99 -8.35
N CYS A 32 1.20 7.97 -7.58
CA CYS A 32 1.41 9.39 -7.92
C CYS A 32 2.66 10.02 -7.29
N VAL A 33 3.26 9.37 -6.30
CA VAL A 33 4.45 9.83 -5.59
C VAL A 33 5.42 8.64 -5.38
N PRO A 34 5.94 8.04 -6.46
CA PRO A 34 6.77 6.83 -6.38
C PRO A 34 8.05 7.03 -5.54
N ASP A 35 8.53 8.27 -5.42
CA ASP A 35 9.73 8.62 -4.64
C ASP A 35 9.45 8.80 -3.13
N SER A 36 8.24 8.51 -2.66
CA SER A 36 7.89 8.61 -1.22
C SER A 36 8.03 7.27 -0.51
N GLU A 37 8.38 7.32 0.78
CA GLU A 37 8.37 6.13 1.64
C GLU A 37 7.08 6.12 2.48
N LEU A 38 6.27 5.06 2.36
CA LEU A 38 5.05 4.91 3.15
C LEU A 38 5.29 4.03 4.37
N VAL A 39 4.88 4.53 5.55
CA VAL A 39 4.89 3.78 6.80
C VAL A 39 3.44 3.53 7.23
N LEU A 40 3.01 2.27 7.18
CA LEU A 40 1.63 1.90 7.52
C LEU A 40 1.51 1.45 8.98
N LEU A 41 0.74 2.18 9.78
CA LEU A 41 0.40 1.75 11.14
C LEU A 41 -0.83 0.85 11.10
N VAL A 42 -0.60 -0.45 11.18
CA VAL A 42 -1.65 -1.47 11.15
C VAL A 42 -1.77 -2.14 12.52
N ARG A 43 -2.99 -2.12 13.08
CA ARG A 43 -3.26 -2.84 14.33
C ARG A 43 -3.24 -4.35 14.08
N PRO A 44 -2.55 -5.15 14.92
CA PRO A 44 -2.60 -6.60 14.81
C PRO A 44 -4.03 -7.12 14.96
N GLY A 45 -4.31 -8.25 14.32
CA GLY A 45 -5.55 -9.00 14.53
C GLY A 45 -5.35 -10.10 15.58
N LYS A 46 -6.43 -10.73 16.04
CA LYS A 46 -6.41 -11.78 17.08
C LYS A 46 -5.46 -12.94 16.76
N ARG A 47 -5.26 -13.25 15.48
CA ARG A 47 -4.37 -14.33 14.99
C ARG A 47 -3.55 -13.91 13.76
N SER A 48 -3.38 -12.62 13.53
CA SER A 48 -2.72 -12.12 12.30
C SER A 48 -1.81 -10.96 12.63
N SER A 49 -0.58 -11.00 12.12
CA SER A 49 0.38 -9.91 12.26
C SER A 49 -0.07 -8.66 11.48
N PRO A 50 0.49 -7.48 11.78
CA PRO A 50 0.27 -6.28 10.97
C PRO A 50 0.58 -6.49 9.49
N SER A 51 1.65 -7.22 9.17
CA SER A 51 2.03 -7.56 7.79
C SER A 51 1.02 -8.48 7.11
N ASP A 52 0.48 -9.49 7.80
CA ASP A 52 -0.56 -10.35 7.25
C ASP A 52 -1.82 -9.55 6.91
N ARG A 53 -2.19 -8.62 7.80
CA ARG A 53 -3.33 -7.74 7.59
C ARG A 53 -3.10 -6.79 6.42
N ALA A 54 -1.93 -6.17 6.32
CA ALA A 54 -1.61 -5.30 5.19
C ALA A 54 -1.66 -6.07 3.86
N ARG A 55 -1.06 -7.27 3.80
CA ARG A 55 -1.12 -8.16 2.62
C ARG A 55 -2.56 -8.48 2.23
N ARG A 56 -3.41 -8.87 3.18
CA ARG A 56 -4.78 -9.30 2.90
C ARG A 56 -5.75 -8.15 2.63
N GLU A 57 -5.64 -7.05 3.34
CA GLU A 57 -6.67 -5.99 3.37
C GLU A 57 -6.31 -4.81 2.47
N ILE A 58 -5.02 -4.57 2.19
CA ILE A 58 -4.55 -3.48 1.34
C ILE A 58 -4.14 -4.04 -0.03
N PHE A 59 -3.10 -4.88 -0.08
CA PHE A 59 -2.48 -5.27 -1.35
C PHE A 59 -3.26 -6.31 -2.17
N ARG A 60 -4.20 -7.04 -1.56
CA ARG A 60 -5.17 -7.89 -2.28
C ARG A 60 -6.47 -7.18 -2.66
N ASN A 61 -6.58 -5.88 -2.42
CA ASN A 61 -7.76 -5.11 -2.81
C ASN A 61 -7.71 -4.78 -4.30
N ASP A 62 -8.85 -4.86 -4.98
CA ASP A 62 -9.00 -4.57 -6.41
C ASP A 62 -8.49 -3.18 -6.82
N VAL A 63 -8.44 -2.21 -5.90
CA VAL A 63 -7.88 -0.88 -6.19
C VAL A 63 -6.42 -0.95 -6.66
N PHE A 64 -5.66 -1.97 -6.23
CA PHE A 64 -4.27 -2.18 -6.65
C PHE A 64 -4.13 -2.93 -7.98
N HIS A 65 -5.21 -3.46 -8.59
CA HIS A 65 -5.12 -4.22 -9.84
C HIS A 65 -4.44 -3.44 -10.96
N ARG A 66 -4.78 -2.16 -11.11
CA ARG A 66 -4.16 -1.32 -12.14
C ARG A 66 -2.66 -1.15 -11.90
N TRP A 67 -2.28 -0.81 -10.68
CA TRP A 67 -0.88 -0.60 -10.31
C TRP A 67 -0.06 -1.89 -10.49
N MET A 68 -0.62 -3.04 -10.10
CA MET A 68 -0.01 -4.36 -10.31
C MET A 68 0.14 -4.71 -11.80
N ALA A 69 -0.87 -4.41 -12.62
CA ALA A 69 -0.80 -4.63 -14.07
C ALA A 69 0.29 -3.78 -14.74
N GLU A 70 0.49 -2.55 -14.28
CA GLU A 70 1.54 -1.64 -14.76
C GLU A 70 2.96 -2.11 -14.37
N LEU A 71 3.12 -2.86 -13.26
CA LEU A 71 4.41 -3.41 -12.81
C LEU A 71 4.79 -4.75 -13.48
N GLY A 72 3.86 -5.40 -14.19
CA GLY A 72 4.07 -6.74 -14.74
C GLY A 72 3.92 -7.84 -13.69
N ASP A 73 3.44 -9.01 -14.13
CA ASP A 73 3.01 -10.16 -13.31
C ASP A 73 4.12 -10.87 -12.49
N GLY A 74 5.29 -10.23 -12.34
CA GLY A 74 6.51 -10.83 -11.77
C GLY A 74 6.38 -11.26 -10.30
N ASP A 75 5.43 -10.69 -9.56
CA ASP A 75 5.30 -10.89 -8.12
C ASP A 75 4.15 -11.82 -7.70
N ARG A 76 3.46 -12.47 -8.66
CA ARG A 76 2.42 -13.46 -8.35
C ARG A 76 2.94 -14.63 -7.48
N LYS A 77 4.28 -14.78 -7.34
CA LYS A 77 4.95 -15.79 -6.51
C LYS A 77 5.50 -15.29 -5.15
N ALA A 78 5.60 -13.99 -4.89
CA ALA A 78 6.12 -13.48 -3.60
C ALA A 78 5.07 -13.44 -2.46
N GLY A 79 3.80 -13.70 -2.80
CA GLY A 79 2.72 -13.92 -1.85
C GLY A 79 2.61 -15.35 -1.31
N ALA A 80 3.47 -16.27 -1.76
CA ALA A 80 3.50 -17.67 -1.36
C ALA A 80 4.92 -18.07 -0.92
N ALA A 81 5.34 -17.63 0.27
CA ALA A 81 6.40 -18.29 1.05
C ALA A 81 6.33 -17.80 2.50
N PRO A 82 6.72 -18.68 3.44
CA PRO A 82 5.85 -19.52 4.27
C PRO A 82 4.99 -18.75 5.29
#